data_AF-A0A9Q1RGI0-F1
#
_entry.id   AF-A0A9Q1RGI0-F1
#
_cell.length_a   1.000
_cell.length_b   1.000
_cell.length_c   1.000
_cell.angle_alpha   90.00
_cell.angle_beta   90.00
_cell.angle_gamma   90.00
#
_symmetry.space_group_name_H-M   'P 1'
#
loop_
_entity.id
_entity.type
_entity.pdbx_description
1 polymer ?
#
loop_
_entity_poly.entity_id
_entity_poly.type
_entity_poly.pdbx_seq_one_letter_code
_entity_poly.pdbx_strand_id
1 'polypeptide(L)'
;MSYSKVWVVIFFLCILAGPIAIAKKDDNKLVSFTASDYNDALAKAILFFEGQRSGKLPVSQIVKWRGDSALVDGKLEHVNLIGGYYDAGDNVKFGWPMAFSLTLLSWAAVEYPTQISSANQLLHLQRAIRWGTNFLMRAHTSSTTLYTQVGDGNADHQCWERPEDMDTPRTLYKITSSSPGSEVAADVAAAFAAASIVFKKIDSNYSTKLLKRSKSLFAFADKYRGSYQASCPFYCSFSGYQDELLWAAAWLYKAGGGNTYLNYASNNQGWSQVASEFSWDNKFAGAQTLLAKEFLNGKSNLEKFKKDADSFICALMPGSSSIQIKTTPGGLLYIRDSSNLQYVTGATMVLFMYSKVLEAAGTGGVACGSVNFSTSKIKAFAKSQVRFIPFIN
;
A
#
# COMPACT_ATOMS: atom_id res chain seq x y z
N MET A 1 -2.80 38.34 -15.59
CA MET A 1 -1.58 39.19 -15.55
C MET A 1 -0.61 38.52 -14.58
N SER A 2 0.67 38.30 -14.80
CA SER A 2 1.58 38.32 -15.94
C SER A 2 2.80 37.49 -15.45
N TYR A 3 3.51 36.86 -16.38
CA TYR A 3 4.68 36.03 -16.18
C TYR A 3 5.78 36.64 -15.30
N SER A 4 6.54 35.80 -14.62
CA SER A 4 7.98 36.02 -14.41
C SER A 4 8.72 34.69 -14.37
N LYS A 5 9.32 34.36 -15.52
CA LYS A 5 10.43 33.43 -15.65
C LYS A 5 11.68 34.16 -15.14
N VAL A 6 12.48 33.52 -14.30
CA VAL A 6 13.88 33.92 -14.09
C VAL A 6 14.75 32.70 -14.35
N TRP A 7 15.53 32.82 -15.41
CA TRP A 7 16.64 31.97 -15.75
C TRP A 7 17.84 32.35 -14.90
N VAL A 8 18.59 31.36 -14.42
CA VAL A 8 20.01 31.55 -14.08
C VAL A 8 20.81 30.45 -14.76
N VAL A 9 21.59 30.86 -15.76
CA VAL A 9 22.68 30.11 -16.39
C VAL A 9 23.90 31.02 -16.35
N ILE A 10 25.06 30.47 -15.96
CA ILE A 10 26.43 30.68 -16.50
C ILE A 10 27.35 29.73 -15.69
N PHE A 11 27.96 28.65 -16.21
CA PHE A 11 28.99 28.40 -17.24
C PHE A 11 30.45 28.51 -16.78
N PHE A 12 31.21 27.39 -16.88
CA PHE A 12 32.49 27.21 -17.63
C PHE A 12 33.22 25.89 -17.21
N LEU A 13 33.98 25.12 -18.02
CA LEU A 13 34.50 25.18 -19.41
C LEU A 13 34.94 23.75 -19.88
N CYS A 14 35.16 23.63 -21.20
CA CYS A 14 35.51 22.54 -22.16
C CYS A 14 36.69 21.60 -21.76
N ILE A 15 37.02 20.47 -22.45
CA ILE A 15 37.45 20.21 -23.86
C ILE A 15 37.31 18.67 -24.09
N LEU A 16 36.82 18.06 -25.19
CA LEU A 16 37.36 17.94 -26.55
C LEU A 16 36.31 17.30 -27.48
N ALA A 17 36.23 17.83 -28.70
CA ALA A 17 35.44 17.30 -29.81
C ALA A 17 36.16 16.15 -30.53
N GLY A 18 35.43 15.09 -30.85
CA GLY A 18 35.79 14.08 -31.83
C GLY A 18 34.52 13.66 -32.60
N PRO A 19 34.61 13.29 -33.89
CA PRO A 19 33.45 13.03 -34.72
C PRO A 19 32.64 11.85 -34.18
N ILE A 20 31.38 12.11 -33.80
CA ILE A 20 30.45 11.05 -33.40
C ILE A 20 30.08 10.27 -34.65
N ALA A 21 30.77 9.15 -34.86
CA ALA A 21 30.25 8.07 -35.67
C ALA A 21 28.89 7.67 -35.08
N ILE A 22 27.83 7.76 -35.88
CA ILE A 22 26.53 7.21 -35.56
C ILE A 22 26.68 5.69 -35.58
N ALA A 23 27.16 5.13 -34.47
CA ALA A 23 26.99 3.73 -34.18
C ALA A 23 25.52 3.55 -33.78
N LYS A 24 24.74 2.91 -34.64
CA LYS A 24 23.46 2.29 -34.25
C LYS A 24 23.77 1.36 -33.07
N LYS A 25 23.55 1.86 -31.87
CA LYS A 25 23.62 1.03 -30.66
C LYS A 25 22.30 0.29 -30.58
N ASP A 26 22.39 -1.02 -30.70
CA ASP A 26 21.31 -1.95 -30.53
C ASP A 26 20.91 -1.94 -29.03
N ASP A 27 20.17 -0.92 -28.60
CA ASP A 27 19.86 -0.62 -27.19
C ASP A 27 18.73 -1.49 -26.60
N ASN A 28 18.55 -2.72 -27.09
CA ASN A 28 17.50 -3.62 -26.61
C ASN A 28 17.98 -4.67 -25.59
N LYS A 29 19.13 -4.46 -24.96
CA LYS A 29 19.51 -5.22 -23.76
C LYS A 29 18.90 -4.56 -22.53
N LEU A 30 17.62 -4.85 -22.27
CA LEU A 30 17.07 -4.73 -20.92
C LEU A 30 18.01 -5.46 -19.96
N VAL A 31 18.54 -4.76 -18.95
CA VAL A 31 19.36 -5.36 -17.89
C VAL A 31 18.57 -6.53 -17.30
N SER A 32 19.13 -7.74 -17.41
CA SER A 32 18.47 -8.93 -16.91
C SER A 32 18.77 -9.09 -15.42
N PHE A 33 17.82 -8.72 -14.57
CA PHE A 33 17.93 -8.98 -13.13
C PHE A 33 17.95 -10.47 -12.81
N THR A 34 18.88 -10.82 -11.93
CA THR A 34 19.07 -12.13 -11.33
C THR A 34 18.19 -12.28 -10.08
N ALA A 35 18.08 -13.51 -9.56
CA ALA A 35 17.42 -13.74 -8.28
C ALA A 35 18.11 -12.99 -7.13
N SER A 36 19.43 -12.80 -7.19
CA SER A 36 20.20 -12.05 -6.20
C SER A 36 19.78 -10.58 -6.14
N ASP A 37 19.57 -9.96 -7.31
CA ASP A 37 19.16 -8.55 -7.39
C ASP A 37 17.78 -8.34 -6.75
N TYR A 38 16.83 -9.26 -7.00
CA TYR A 38 15.52 -9.22 -6.36
C TYR A 38 15.58 -9.45 -4.84
N ASN A 39 16.49 -10.33 -4.37
CA ASN A 39 16.68 -10.57 -2.94
C ASN A 39 17.25 -9.35 -2.23
N ASP A 40 18.24 -8.70 -2.83
CA ASP A 40 18.85 -7.47 -2.30
C ASP A 40 17.83 -6.31 -2.28
N ALA A 41 17.07 -6.12 -3.35
CA ALA A 41 16.01 -5.12 -3.39
C ALA A 41 14.95 -5.36 -2.32
N LEU A 42 14.53 -6.61 -2.13
CA LEU A 42 13.56 -6.97 -1.09
C LEU A 42 14.11 -6.66 0.31
N ALA A 43 15.39 -6.98 0.57
CA ALA A 43 16.04 -6.66 1.83
C ALA A 43 16.08 -5.16 2.11
N LYS A 44 16.50 -4.35 1.12
CA LYS A 44 16.53 -2.89 1.21
C LYS A 44 15.13 -2.28 1.35
N ALA A 45 14.15 -2.78 0.62
CA ALA A 45 12.76 -2.31 0.70
C ALA A 45 12.12 -2.58 2.07
N ILE A 46 12.49 -3.68 2.75
CA ILE A 46 12.04 -3.95 4.12
C ILE A 46 12.84 -3.12 5.13
N LEU A 47 14.15 -2.95 4.92
CA LEU A 47 15.03 -2.13 5.76
C LEU A 47 14.58 -0.66 5.80
N PHE A 48 14.01 -0.14 4.69
CA PHE A 48 13.41 1.19 4.63
C PHE A 48 12.45 1.47 5.79
N PHE A 49 11.60 0.50 6.17
CA PHE A 49 10.68 0.68 7.30
C PHE A 49 11.40 0.87 8.64
N GLU A 50 12.60 0.31 8.84
CA GLU A 50 13.40 0.62 10.03
C GLU A 50 13.85 2.08 10.05
N GLY A 51 14.18 2.62 8.88
CA GLY A 51 14.50 4.04 8.67
C GLY A 51 13.33 4.98 8.95
N GLN A 52 12.08 4.49 8.89
CA GLN A 52 10.87 5.28 9.15
C GLN A 52 10.32 5.17 10.58
N ARG A 53 10.90 4.34 11.45
CA ARG A 53 10.32 4.12 12.80
C ARG A 53 10.33 5.40 13.63
N SER A 54 9.22 5.72 14.27
CA SER A 54 9.14 6.75 15.32
C SER A 54 9.03 6.12 16.70
N GLY A 55 9.43 6.80 17.77
CA GLY A 55 9.35 6.28 19.13
C GLY A 55 10.68 5.72 19.64
N LYS A 56 10.61 4.93 20.72
CA LYS A 56 11.78 4.27 21.29
C LYS A 56 12.22 3.07 20.43
N LEU A 57 13.37 3.19 19.78
CA LEU A 57 13.85 2.20 18.82
C LEU A 57 14.33 0.90 19.52
N PRO A 58 14.12 -0.26 18.90
CA PRO A 58 14.61 -1.51 19.45
C PRO A 58 16.13 -1.62 19.30
N VAL A 59 16.81 -2.12 20.32
CA VAL A 59 18.27 -2.38 20.28
C VAL A 59 18.69 -3.30 19.13
N SER A 60 17.77 -4.14 18.65
CA SER A 60 17.95 -5.08 17.55
C SER A 60 17.76 -4.48 16.16
N GLN A 61 17.46 -3.17 16.05
CA GLN A 61 17.38 -2.48 14.77
C GLN A 61 18.72 -2.52 14.02
N ILE A 62 18.65 -2.71 12.70
CA ILE A 62 19.82 -2.74 11.81
C ILE A 62 20.27 -1.32 11.49
N VAL A 63 19.33 -0.43 11.14
CA VAL A 63 19.60 0.99 10.85
C VAL A 63 20.21 1.69 12.07
N LYS A 64 21.46 2.17 11.95
CA LYS A 64 22.24 2.79 13.04
C LYS A 64 22.24 4.31 13.07
N TRP A 65 21.78 4.96 11.99
CA TRP A 65 21.74 6.44 11.89
C TRP A 65 20.44 7.06 12.43
N ARG A 66 19.49 6.23 12.91
CA ARG A 66 18.25 6.65 13.55
C ARG A 66 18.36 6.52 15.07
N GLY A 67 17.76 7.46 15.80
CA GLY A 67 17.66 7.47 17.26
C GLY A 67 16.22 7.49 17.76
N ASP A 68 16.07 7.48 19.10
CA ASP A 68 14.76 7.61 19.74
C ASP A 68 14.15 8.99 19.41
N SER A 69 12.87 9.01 19.03
CA SER A 69 12.16 10.23 18.67
C SER A 69 10.70 10.21 19.15
N ALA A 70 10.03 11.35 19.19
CA ALA A 70 8.58 11.45 19.47
C ALA A 70 8.11 10.75 20.75
N LEU A 71 8.94 10.79 21.80
CA LEU A 71 8.74 10.04 23.04
C LEU A 71 7.60 10.58 23.93
N VAL A 72 6.97 11.69 23.54
CA VAL A 72 5.87 12.33 24.25
C VAL A 72 4.56 12.32 23.45
N ASP A 73 4.52 11.65 22.30
CA ASP A 73 3.33 11.55 21.46
C ASP A 73 2.16 10.95 22.23
N GLY A 74 1.04 11.68 22.27
CA GLY A 74 -0.17 11.29 23.00
C GLY A 74 -0.29 11.86 24.41
N LYS A 75 0.80 12.41 24.98
CA LYS A 75 0.83 12.88 26.38
C LYS A 75 -0.23 13.94 26.69
N LEU A 76 -0.50 14.85 25.76
CA LEU A 76 -1.48 15.94 25.91
C LEU A 76 -2.92 15.45 26.11
N GLU A 77 -3.25 14.24 25.64
CA GLU A 77 -4.57 13.63 25.79
C GLU A 77 -4.55 12.37 26.67
N HIS A 78 -3.51 12.20 27.49
CA HIS A 78 -3.35 11.05 28.39
C HIS A 78 -3.40 9.68 27.68
N VAL A 79 -2.92 9.62 26.44
CA VAL A 79 -2.80 8.39 25.65
C VAL A 79 -1.35 8.12 25.28
N ASN A 80 -1.01 6.88 24.94
CA ASN A 80 0.33 6.52 24.48
C ASN A 80 0.32 6.35 22.96
N LEU A 81 0.85 7.31 22.21
CA LEU A 81 0.95 7.26 20.74
C LEU A 81 2.41 7.22 20.27
N ILE A 82 3.33 6.79 21.15
CA ILE A 82 4.73 6.51 20.80
C ILE A 82 4.77 5.31 19.84
N GLY A 83 5.70 5.29 18.89
CA GLY A 83 5.81 4.22 17.89
C GLY A 83 5.29 4.63 16.50
N GLY A 84 5.13 3.64 15.63
CA GLY A 84 4.59 3.83 14.29
C GLY A 84 5.65 4.24 13.28
N TYR A 85 5.21 4.61 12.10
CA TYR A 85 6.07 5.09 11.02
C TYR A 85 5.83 6.57 10.78
N TYR A 86 6.91 7.29 10.50
CA TYR A 86 6.82 8.54 9.77
C TYR A 86 6.44 8.25 8.32
N ASP A 87 5.63 9.12 7.74
CA ASP A 87 4.91 8.83 6.51
C ASP A 87 5.82 8.83 5.28
N ALA A 88 6.58 9.91 5.08
CA ALA A 88 7.43 10.07 3.91
C ALA A 88 8.82 10.60 4.30
N GLY A 89 9.19 11.79 3.83
CA GLY A 89 10.40 12.52 4.26
C GLY A 89 10.13 13.47 5.43
N ASP A 90 8.91 13.49 5.94
CA ASP A 90 8.42 14.32 7.03
C ASP A 90 8.38 13.56 8.36
N ASN A 91 8.01 14.23 9.45
CA ASN A 91 7.90 13.64 10.79
C ASN A 91 6.43 13.48 11.22
N VAL A 92 5.46 13.57 10.31
CA VAL A 92 4.05 13.31 10.60
C VAL A 92 3.75 11.81 10.57
N LYS A 93 2.85 11.37 11.45
CA LYS A 93 2.31 10.00 11.44
C LYS A 93 0.91 10.02 10.85
N PHE A 94 0.78 9.85 9.54
CA PHE A 94 -0.52 9.68 8.90
C PHE A 94 -1.00 8.23 9.01
N GLY A 95 -2.03 8.00 9.80
CA GLY A 95 -2.53 6.65 10.12
C GLY A 95 -3.16 5.93 8.93
N TRP A 96 -3.72 6.68 7.99
CA TRP A 96 -4.40 6.12 6.81
C TRP A 96 -3.43 5.47 5.80
N PRO A 97 -2.46 6.18 5.21
CA PRO A 97 -1.44 5.56 4.34
C PRO A 97 -0.59 4.52 5.08
N MET A 98 -0.35 4.68 6.38
CA MET A 98 0.31 3.67 7.21
C MET A 98 -0.48 2.37 7.26
N ALA A 99 -1.80 2.42 7.47
CA ALA A 99 -2.65 1.24 7.50
C ALA A 99 -2.71 0.54 6.14
N PHE A 100 -2.80 1.29 5.04
CA PHE A 100 -2.69 0.74 3.69
C PHE A 100 -1.37 -0.01 3.49
N SER A 101 -0.24 0.63 3.82
CA SER A 101 1.10 0.03 3.71
C SER A 101 1.23 -1.27 4.51
N LEU A 102 0.72 -1.28 5.75
CA LEU A 102 0.72 -2.49 6.60
C LEU A 102 -0.14 -3.62 6.04
N THR A 103 -1.24 -3.29 5.38
CA THR A 103 -2.07 -4.28 4.68
C THR A 103 -1.30 -4.90 3.51
N LEU A 104 -0.59 -4.09 2.72
CA LEU A 104 0.21 -4.61 1.59
C LEU A 104 1.39 -5.47 2.03
N LEU A 105 2.13 -5.03 3.05
CA LEU A 105 3.21 -5.84 3.67
C LEU A 105 2.67 -7.19 4.16
N SER A 106 1.51 -7.17 4.81
CA SER A 106 0.84 -8.38 5.29
C SER A 106 0.35 -9.25 4.13
N TRP A 107 -0.18 -8.66 3.07
CA TRP A 107 -0.64 -9.39 1.88
C TRP A 107 0.53 -10.11 1.19
N ALA A 108 1.68 -9.44 1.04
CA ALA A 108 2.90 -10.06 0.53
C ALA A 108 3.35 -11.24 1.40
N ALA A 109 3.38 -11.07 2.73
CA ALA A 109 3.74 -12.13 3.67
C ALA A 109 2.78 -13.33 3.62
N VAL A 110 1.49 -13.10 3.37
CA VAL A 110 0.47 -14.15 3.27
C VAL A 110 0.58 -14.92 1.95
N GLU A 111 0.84 -14.25 0.83
CA GLU A 111 0.80 -14.88 -0.50
C GLU A 111 2.15 -15.43 -0.97
N TYR A 112 3.26 -14.88 -0.47
CA TYR A 112 4.63 -15.27 -0.84
C TYR A 112 5.54 -15.64 0.35
N PRO A 113 5.07 -16.38 1.38
CA PRO A 113 5.88 -16.67 2.56
C PRO A 113 7.16 -17.45 2.22
N THR A 114 7.06 -18.42 1.30
CA THR A 114 8.20 -19.27 0.90
C THR A 114 9.28 -18.46 0.18
N GLN A 115 8.89 -17.61 -0.76
CA GLN A 115 9.82 -16.78 -1.53
C GLN A 115 10.53 -15.77 -0.62
N ILE A 116 9.77 -15.07 0.23
CA ILE A 116 10.32 -14.09 1.18
C ILE A 116 11.23 -14.79 2.22
N SER A 117 10.87 -16.01 2.65
CA SER A 117 11.72 -16.81 3.53
C SER A 117 13.02 -17.25 2.84
N SER A 118 12.97 -17.64 1.57
CA SER A 118 14.18 -18.02 0.81
C SER A 118 15.16 -16.85 0.59
N ALA A 119 14.67 -15.61 0.67
CA ALA A 119 15.49 -14.39 0.67
C ALA A 119 15.96 -13.97 2.09
N ASN A 120 15.70 -14.77 3.12
CA ASN A 120 15.96 -14.47 4.53
C ASN A 120 15.26 -13.20 5.06
N GLN A 121 14.16 -12.78 4.43
CA GLN A 121 13.49 -11.51 4.77
C GLN A 121 12.19 -11.67 5.58
N LEU A 122 11.71 -12.90 5.80
CA LEU A 122 10.38 -13.12 6.41
C LEU A 122 10.30 -12.57 7.84
N LEU A 123 11.34 -12.78 8.66
CA LEU A 123 11.38 -12.25 10.02
C LEU A 123 11.45 -10.71 10.04
N HIS A 124 12.21 -10.10 9.14
CA HIS A 124 12.31 -8.64 9.02
C HIS A 124 10.98 -8.02 8.61
N LEU A 125 10.30 -8.64 7.63
CA LEU A 125 8.95 -8.24 7.21
C LEU A 125 7.94 -8.34 8.36
N GLN A 126 7.95 -9.45 9.11
CA GLN A 126 7.09 -9.63 10.27
C GLN A 126 7.36 -8.58 11.37
N ARG A 127 8.63 -8.23 11.62
CA ARG A 127 8.98 -7.14 12.55
C ARG A 127 8.46 -5.79 12.07
N ALA A 128 8.56 -5.50 10.78
CA ALA A 128 8.02 -4.28 10.18
C ALA A 128 6.49 -4.20 10.33
N ILE A 129 5.78 -5.29 10.03
CA ILE A 129 4.31 -5.34 10.21
C ILE A 129 3.95 -5.12 11.69
N ARG A 130 4.59 -5.87 12.61
CA ARG A 130 4.31 -5.77 14.05
C ARG A 130 4.54 -4.37 14.61
N TRP A 131 5.57 -3.68 14.15
CA TRP A 131 5.86 -2.32 14.61
C TRP A 131 4.72 -1.35 14.34
N GLY A 132 4.24 -1.32 13.09
CA GLY A 132 3.13 -0.44 12.70
C GLY A 132 1.80 -0.88 13.33
N THR A 133 1.50 -2.19 13.35
CA THR A 133 0.26 -2.66 13.98
C THR A 133 0.23 -2.44 15.49
N ASN A 134 1.39 -2.43 16.17
CA ASN A 134 1.48 -2.05 17.58
C ASN A 134 1.11 -0.59 17.82
N PHE A 135 1.50 0.32 16.93
CA PHE A 135 1.11 1.73 17.01
C PHE A 135 -0.39 1.89 16.77
N LEU A 136 -0.92 1.31 15.68
CA LEU A 136 -2.37 1.37 15.40
C LEU A 136 -3.20 0.76 16.52
N MET A 137 -2.69 -0.28 17.21
CA MET A 137 -3.34 -0.89 18.36
C MET A 137 -3.44 0.08 19.55
N ARG A 138 -2.43 0.91 19.76
CA ARG A 138 -2.44 1.97 20.77
C ARG A 138 -3.33 3.14 20.36
N ALA A 139 -3.37 3.45 19.07
CA ALA A 139 -4.20 4.52 18.51
C ALA A 139 -5.71 4.22 18.58
N HIS A 140 -6.10 2.94 18.54
CA HIS A 140 -7.48 2.50 18.75
C HIS A 140 -7.79 2.35 20.25
N THR A 141 -8.12 3.47 20.90
CA THR A 141 -8.25 3.59 22.36
C THR A 141 -9.60 3.14 22.91
N SER A 142 -10.66 3.17 22.10
CA SER A 142 -11.99 2.68 22.43
C SER A 142 -12.70 2.15 21.18
N SER A 143 -13.83 1.45 21.33
CA SER A 143 -14.60 0.93 20.18
C SER A 143 -15.10 2.00 19.21
N THR A 144 -15.04 3.28 19.58
CA THR A 144 -15.48 4.42 18.76
C THR A 144 -14.47 5.56 18.80
N THR A 145 -13.18 5.26 19.02
CA THR A 145 -12.13 6.28 19.02
C THR A 145 -10.86 5.70 18.41
N LEU A 146 -10.41 6.32 17.33
CA LEU A 146 -9.16 6.00 16.66
C LEU A 146 -8.39 7.31 16.45
N TYR A 147 -7.19 7.40 17.00
CA TYR A 147 -6.24 8.45 16.62
C TYR A 147 -5.69 8.14 15.24
N THR A 148 -5.84 9.09 14.33
CA THR A 148 -5.56 8.92 12.89
C THR A 148 -4.36 9.73 12.45
N GLN A 149 -3.92 10.71 13.25
CA GLN A 149 -2.74 11.49 12.95
C GLN A 149 -2.06 11.98 14.23
N VAL A 150 -0.73 12.01 14.20
CA VAL A 150 0.10 12.70 15.18
C VAL A 150 1.05 13.62 14.41
N GLY A 151 1.03 14.90 14.73
CA GLY A 151 1.75 15.97 14.01
C GLY A 151 0.83 16.89 13.24
N ASP A 152 1.12 18.19 13.28
CA ASP A 152 0.56 19.16 12.33
C ASP A 152 1.41 19.16 11.05
N GLY A 153 0.83 18.76 9.91
CA GLY A 153 1.60 18.61 8.69
C GLY A 153 2.13 19.92 8.12
N ASN A 154 1.44 21.04 8.30
CA ASN A 154 1.94 22.32 7.78
C ASN A 154 3.14 22.82 8.59
N ALA A 155 3.08 22.70 9.91
CA ALA A 155 4.19 23.09 10.78
C ALA A 155 5.40 22.15 10.61
N ASP A 156 5.15 20.84 10.50
CA ASP A 156 6.18 19.83 10.25
C ASP A 156 6.93 20.11 8.93
N HIS A 157 6.20 20.42 7.85
CA HIS A 157 6.78 20.66 6.53
C HIS A 157 7.46 22.03 6.36
N GLN A 158 7.31 22.94 7.33
CA GLN A 158 8.06 24.20 7.37
C GLN A 158 9.44 24.05 8.01
N CYS A 159 9.72 22.91 8.65
CA CYS A 159 10.97 22.64 9.34
C CYS A 159 11.73 21.47 8.67
N TRP A 160 13.00 21.69 8.32
CA TRP A 160 13.88 20.62 7.84
C TRP A 160 14.73 20.10 8.99
N GLU A 161 14.20 19.11 9.71
CA GLU A 161 14.81 18.61 10.95
C GLU A 161 14.83 17.09 11.03
N ARG A 162 15.78 16.56 11.80
CA ARG A 162 15.82 15.13 12.12
C ARG A 162 14.68 14.82 13.10
N PRO A 163 14.02 13.66 12.99
CA PRO A 163 12.98 13.29 13.95
C PRO A 163 13.47 13.27 15.41
N GLU A 164 14.75 13.00 15.65
CA GLU A 164 15.35 12.99 16.98
C GLU A 164 15.45 14.38 17.62
N ASP A 165 15.50 15.45 16.82
CA ASP A 165 15.62 16.83 17.27
C ASP A 165 14.29 17.61 17.16
N MET A 166 13.23 16.95 16.70
CA MET A 166 12.01 17.63 16.27
C MET A 166 11.35 18.44 17.39
N ASP A 167 11.06 19.72 17.11
CA ASP A 167 10.37 20.64 18.03
C ASP A 167 9.00 21.12 17.52
N THR A 168 8.61 20.66 16.32
CA THR A 168 7.33 20.97 15.69
C THR A 168 6.12 20.42 16.48
N PRO A 169 4.95 21.10 16.43
CA PRO A 169 3.75 20.66 17.13
C PRO A 169 3.31 19.23 16.81
N ARG A 170 3.20 18.39 17.84
CA ARG A 170 2.73 17.01 17.74
C ARG A 170 1.22 16.88 17.95
N THR A 171 0.45 17.72 17.25
CA THR A 171 -1.02 17.78 17.35
C THR A 171 -1.67 16.42 17.09
N LEU A 172 -2.69 16.07 17.88
CA LEU A 172 -3.39 14.81 17.76
C LEU A 172 -4.71 15.00 16.99
N TYR A 173 -4.96 14.13 16.02
CA TYR A 173 -6.24 14.06 15.34
C TYR A 173 -6.81 12.67 15.52
N LYS A 174 -8.13 12.61 15.71
CA LYS A 174 -8.86 11.37 15.95
C LYS A 174 -10.23 11.44 15.33
N ILE A 175 -10.74 10.27 14.97
CA ILE A 175 -12.13 10.08 14.59
C ILE A 175 -12.91 9.49 15.77
N THR A 176 -14.18 9.87 15.86
CA THR A 176 -15.12 9.41 16.88
C THR A 176 -16.47 9.10 16.26
N SER A 177 -17.44 8.64 17.05
CA SER A 177 -18.82 8.48 16.58
C SER A 177 -19.49 9.79 16.15
N SER A 178 -19.02 10.95 16.62
CA SER A 178 -19.54 12.28 16.26
C SER A 178 -18.70 13.01 15.20
N SER A 179 -17.48 12.54 14.95
CA SER A 179 -16.60 13.01 13.88
C SER A 179 -16.02 11.78 13.16
N PRO A 180 -16.80 11.15 12.27
CA PRO A 180 -16.44 9.87 11.67
C PRO A 180 -15.32 10.01 10.62
N GLY A 181 -14.72 8.87 10.28
CA GLY A 181 -13.79 8.71 9.17
C GLY A 181 -13.76 7.24 8.79
N SER A 182 -14.70 6.82 7.96
CA SER A 182 -14.92 5.41 7.61
C SER A 182 -13.74 4.82 6.86
N GLU A 183 -13.09 5.59 5.99
CA GLU A 183 -11.95 5.19 5.18
C GLU A 183 -10.81 4.66 6.07
N VAL A 184 -10.26 5.53 6.91
CA VAL A 184 -9.13 5.19 7.79
C VAL A 184 -9.50 4.13 8.82
N ALA A 185 -10.72 4.13 9.36
CA ALA A 185 -11.18 3.09 10.28
C ALA A 185 -11.24 1.70 9.61
N ALA A 186 -11.78 1.63 8.40
CA ALA A 186 -11.87 0.41 7.62
C ALA A 186 -10.48 -0.06 7.15
N ASP A 187 -9.59 0.84 6.75
CA ASP A 187 -8.22 0.47 6.38
C ASP A 187 -7.40 -0.05 7.56
N VAL A 188 -7.56 0.51 8.76
CA VAL A 188 -6.92 -0.05 9.96
C VAL A 188 -7.53 -1.42 10.29
N ALA A 189 -8.84 -1.61 10.05
CA ALA A 189 -9.46 -2.92 10.17
C ALA A 189 -8.86 -3.94 9.18
N ALA A 190 -8.68 -3.56 7.91
CA ALA A 190 -8.03 -4.38 6.89
C ALA A 190 -6.59 -4.75 7.28
N ALA A 191 -5.80 -3.76 7.74
CA ALA A 191 -4.42 -3.96 8.19
C ALA A 191 -4.33 -4.99 9.33
N PHE A 192 -5.21 -4.88 10.33
CA PHE A 192 -5.26 -5.84 11.43
C PHE A 192 -5.74 -7.22 11.00
N ALA A 193 -6.73 -7.32 10.10
CA ALA A 193 -7.19 -8.59 9.59
C ALA A 193 -6.07 -9.30 8.80
N ALA A 194 -5.41 -8.61 7.87
CA ALA A 194 -4.29 -9.14 7.12
C ALA A 194 -3.12 -9.56 8.03
N ALA A 195 -2.71 -8.70 8.96
CA ALA A 195 -1.64 -9.00 9.91
C ALA A 195 -1.99 -10.17 10.84
N SER A 196 -3.26 -10.34 11.23
CA SER A 196 -3.68 -11.48 12.05
C SER A 196 -3.37 -12.82 11.37
N ILE A 197 -3.53 -12.89 10.03
CA ILE A 197 -3.18 -14.09 9.25
C ILE A 197 -1.68 -14.36 9.33
N VAL A 198 -0.84 -13.32 9.18
CA VAL A 198 0.63 -13.42 9.27
C VAL A 198 1.07 -13.99 10.62
N PHE A 199 0.48 -13.50 11.72
CA PHE A 199 0.89 -13.89 13.07
C PHE A 199 0.22 -15.16 13.59
N LYS A 200 -0.80 -15.70 12.90
CA LYS A 200 -1.63 -16.81 13.40
C LYS A 200 -0.83 -18.00 13.94
N LYS A 201 0.24 -18.39 13.26
CA LYS A 201 1.08 -19.55 13.63
C LYS A 201 2.26 -19.21 14.54
N ILE A 202 2.72 -17.96 14.56
CA ILE A 202 3.94 -17.54 15.26
C ILE A 202 3.67 -16.78 16.56
N ASP A 203 2.48 -16.20 16.70
CA ASP A 203 1.99 -15.52 17.90
C ASP A 203 0.46 -15.46 17.86
N SER A 204 -0.18 -16.57 18.23
CA SER A 204 -1.63 -16.74 18.18
C SER A 204 -2.38 -15.75 19.08
N ASN A 205 -1.79 -15.35 20.21
CA ASN A 205 -2.34 -14.35 21.11
C ASN A 205 -2.38 -12.97 20.45
N TYR A 206 -1.29 -12.55 19.81
CA TYR A 206 -1.26 -11.29 19.06
C TYR A 206 -2.20 -11.31 17.86
N SER A 207 -2.22 -12.41 17.09
CA SER A 207 -3.18 -12.65 16.01
C SER A 207 -4.63 -12.46 16.47
N THR A 208 -4.99 -13.06 17.61
CA THR A 208 -6.36 -12.98 18.17
C THR A 208 -6.71 -11.55 18.60
N LYS A 209 -5.76 -10.83 19.20
CA LYS A 209 -5.93 -9.41 19.55
C LYS A 209 -6.14 -8.53 18.32
N LEU A 210 -5.34 -8.72 17.27
CA LEU A 210 -5.48 -8.02 15.99
C LEU A 210 -6.86 -8.27 15.38
N LEU A 211 -7.28 -9.53 15.26
CA LEU A 211 -8.58 -9.87 14.69
C LEU A 211 -9.74 -9.27 15.50
N LYS A 212 -9.68 -9.31 16.84
CA LYS A 212 -10.70 -8.68 17.70
C LYS A 212 -10.81 -7.17 17.42
N ARG A 213 -9.68 -6.49 17.28
CA ARG A 213 -9.62 -5.05 17.03
C ARG A 213 -10.05 -4.69 15.62
N SER A 214 -9.70 -5.52 14.64
CA SER A 214 -10.19 -5.42 13.26
C SER A 214 -11.72 -5.45 13.21
N LYS A 215 -12.35 -6.42 13.86
CA LYS A 215 -13.83 -6.52 13.92
C LYS A 215 -14.47 -5.29 14.54
N SER A 216 -13.88 -4.76 15.61
CA SER A 216 -14.35 -3.55 16.30
C SER A 216 -14.24 -2.31 15.41
N LEU A 217 -13.12 -2.14 14.69
CA LEU A 217 -12.91 -1.00 13.80
C LEU A 217 -13.80 -1.05 12.56
N PHE A 218 -14.01 -2.24 12.00
CA PHE A 218 -14.96 -2.41 10.91
C PHE A 218 -16.38 -2.03 11.33
N ALA A 219 -16.82 -2.50 12.51
CA ALA A 219 -18.12 -2.11 13.06
C ALA A 219 -18.23 -0.61 13.31
N PHE A 220 -17.15 0.03 13.77
CA PHE A 220 -17.09 1.49 13.93
C PHE A 220 -17.22 2.22 12.59
N ALA A 221 -16.42 1.83 11.60
CA ALA A 221 -16.40 2.42 10.25
C ALA A 221 -17.76 2.31 9.55
N ASP A 222 -18.42 1.16 9.67
CA ASP A 222 -19.69 0.88 9.00
C ASP A 222 -20.90 1.48 9.73
N LYS A 223 -20.87 1.53 11.06
CA LYS A 223 -21.98 2.08 11.86
C LYS A 223 -22.04 3.60 11.80
N TYR A 224 -20.88 4.26 11.82
CA TYR A 224 -20.77 5.72 11.80
C TYR A 224 -20.14 6.15 10.48
N ARG A 225 -20.92 6.07 9.40
CA ARG A 225 -20.42 6.39 8.06
C ARG A 225 -20.21 7.88 7.88
N GLY A 226 -19.01 8.26 7.45
CA GLY A 226 -18.69 9.63 7.07
C GLY A 226 -17.24 9.73 6.61
N SER A 227 -17.01 10.61 5.63
CA SER A 227 -15.72 10.72 4.97
C SER A 227 -14.69 11.41 5.85
N TYR A 228 -13.49 10.85 5.91
CA TYR A 228 -12.36 11.39 6.67
C TYR A 228 -11.87 12.74 6.12
N GLN A 229 -11.73 13.74 7.00
CA GLN A 229 -11.37 15.12 6.61
C GLN A 229 -10.03 15.61 7.19
N ALA A 230 -9.44 14.94 8.18
CA ALA A 230 -8.42 15.55 9.03
C ALA A 230 -7.01 15.64 8.40
N SER A 231 -6.69 14.85 7.37
CA SER A 231 -5.36 14.83 6.76
C SER A 231 -5.24 15.61 5.44
N CYS A 232 -6.29 16.32 5.01
CA CYS A 232 -6.18 17.23 3.87
C CYS A 232 -5.28 18.46 4.21
N PRO A 233 -4.48 18.97 3.26
CA PRO A 233 -4.42 18.62 1.84
C PRO A 233 -3.47 17.43 1.50
N PHE A 234 -2.91 16.75 2.50
CA PHE A 234 -1.89 15.71 2.29
C PHE A 234 -2.52 14.37 1.84
N TYR A 235 -3.49 13.87 2.60
CA TYR A 235 -4.22 12.63 2.34
C TYR A 235 -5.72 12.88 2.37
N CYS A 236 -6.25 13.34 1.25
CA CYS A 236 -7.67 13.57 1.04
C CYS A 236 -8.39 12.32 0.51
N SER A 237 -9.65 12.16 0.89
CA SER A 237 -10.53 11.13 0.32
C SER A 237 -11.02 11.56 -1.06
N PHE A 238 -10.69 10.80 -2.10
CA PHE A 238 -11.19 11.03 -3.46
C PHE A 238 -12.09 9.89 -3.96
N SER A 239 -11.86 8.65 -3.52
CA SER A 239 -12.69 7.49 -3.88
C SER A 239 -13.92 7.30 -2.99
N GLY A 240 -13.97 7.93 -1.82
CA GLY A 240 -14.99 7.68 -0.80
C GLY A 240 -14.56 6.57 0.17
N TYR A 241 -15.51 6.01 0.92
CA TYR A 241 -15.26 4.96 1.92
C TYR A 241 -15.73 3.55 1.51
N GLN A 242 -16.40 3.47 0.37
CA GLN A 242 -17.07 2.26 -0.08
C GLN A 242 -16.06 1.15 -0.39
N ASP A 243 -14.95 1.51 -1.01
CA ASP A 243 -13.88 0.59 -1.36
C ASP A 243 -13.12 0.08 -0.12
N GLU A 244 -12.88 0.92 0.90
CA GLU A 244 -12.27 0.49 2.16
C GLU A 244 -13.17 -0.43 2.94
N LEU A 245 -14.50 -0.19 2.96
CA LEU A 245 -15.44 -1.11 3.61
C LEU A 245 -15.46 -2.47 2.90
N LEU A 246 -15.45 -2.50 1.56
CA LEU A 246 -15.34 -3.76 0.81
C LEU A 246 -13.98 -4.45 1.03
N TRP A 247 -12.90 -3.67 1.05
CA TRP A 247 -11.54 -4.14 1.31
C TRP A 247 -11.39 -4.77 2.70
N ALA A 248 -11.85 -4.08 3.73
CA ALA A 248 -11.84 -4.54 5.10
C ALA A 248 -12.72 -5.80 5.27
N ALA A 249 -13.90 -5.84 4.66
CA ALA A 249 -14.76 -7.02 4.67
C ALA A 249 -14.08 -8.23 4.01
N ALA A 250 -13.43 -8.05 2.86
CA ALA A 250 -12.70 -9.12 2.18
C ALA A 250 -11.55 -9.67 3.04
N TRP A 251 -10.78 -8.80 3.69
CA TRP A 251 -9.71 -9.22 4.62
C TRP A 251 -10.23 -9.90 5.87
N LEU A 252 -11.29 -9.36 6.48
CA LEU A 252 -11.92 -9.97 7.66
C LEU A 252 -12.47 -11.35 7.35
N TYR A 253 -13.08 -11.56 6.19
CA TYR A 253 -13.49 -12.88 5.74
C TYR A 253 -12.26 -13.81 5.60
N LYS A 254 -11.23 -13.38 4.87
CA LYS A 254 -9.99 -14.16 4.66
C LYS A 254 -9.28 -14.50 5.98
N ALA A 255 -9.38 -13.64 6.99
CA ALA A 255 -8.80 -13.84 8.32
C ALA A 255 -9.58 -14.85 9.20
N GLY A 256 -10.71 -15.38 8.71
CA GLY A 256 -11.58 -16.28 9.47
C GLY A 256 -12.61 -15.54 10.33
N GLY A 257 -13.00 -14.33 9.92
CA GLY A 257 -14.03 -13.54 10.57
C GLY A 257 -15.45 -14.13 10.47
N GLY A 258 -15.66 -15.09 9.58
CA GLY A 258 -16.95 -15.76 9.32
C GLY A 258 -17.66 -15.23 8.08
N ASN A 259 -18.75 -15.91 7.68
CA ASN A 259 -19.52 -15.57 6.46
C ASN A 259 -20.18 -14.19 6.51
N THR A 260 -20.35 -13.59 7.70
CA THR A 260 -20.92 -12.24 7.85
C THR A 260 -20.22 -11.20 6.97
N TYR A 261 -18.89 -11.27 6.85
CA TYR A 261 -18.13 -10.31 6.04
C TYR A 261 -18.21 -10.59 4.53
N LEU A 262 -18.30 -11.86 4.13
CA LEU A 262 -18.58 -12.21 2.74
C LEU A 262 -19.98 -11.77 2.31
N ASN A 263 -20.96 -11.98 3.19
CA ASN A 263 -22.34 -11.53 3.00
C ASN A 263 -22.40 -10.01 2.94
N TYR A 264 -21.64 -9.31 3.78
CA TYR A 264 -21.52 -7.85 3.71
C TYR A 264 -21.01 -7.40 2.33
N ALA A 265 -19.92 -7.99 1.83
CA ALA A 265 -19.40 -7.66 0.50
C ALA A 265 -20.41 -7.96 -0.61
N SER A 266 -21.08 -9.13 -0.55
CA SER A 266 -22.12 -9.52 -1.51
C SER A 266 -23.33 -8.58 -1.50
N ASN A 267 -23.81 -8.19 -0.33
CA ASN A 267 -24.97 -7.31 -0.19
C ASN A 267 -24.67 -5.88 -0.65
N ASN A 268 -23.40 -5.46 -0.52
CA ASN A 268 -22.93 -4.15 -0.96
C ASN A 268 -22.16 -4.21 -2.29
N GLN A 269 -22.33 -5.26 -3.10
CA GLN A 269 -21.60 -5.40 -4.36
C GLN A 269 -21.84 -4.25 -5.35
N GLY A 270 -22.98 -3.56 -5.25
CA GLY A 270 -23.29 -2.36 -6.03
C GLY A 270 -22.35 -1.18 -5.78
N TRP A 271 -21.58 -1.20 -4.69
CA TRP A 271 -20.53 -0.23 -4.43
C TRP A 271 -19.25 -0.48 -5.22
N SER A 272 -19.02 -1.71 -5.68
CA SER A 272 -17.81 -2.04 -6.46
C SER A 272 -17.82 -1.30 -7.79
N GLN A 273 -16.73 -0.59 -8.09
CA GLN A 273 -16.55 0.14 -9.35
C GLN A 273 -15.34 -0.40 -10.11
N VAL A 274 -15.40 -0.35 -11.44
CA VAL A 274 -14.22 -0.65 -12.27
C VAL A 274 -13.13 0.36 -11.94
N ALA A 275 -11.96 -0.13 -11.57
CA ALA A 275 -10.81 0.70 -11.26
C ALA A 275 -9.70 0.49 -12.30
N SER A 276 -8.86 1.51 -12.46
CA SER A 276 -7.60 1.46 -13.20
C SER A 276 -6.40 1.85 -12.34
N GLU A 277 -6.63 2.08 -11.04
CA GLU A 277 -5.64 2.41 -10.03
C GLU A 277 -5.86 1.56 -8.77
N PHE A 278 -4.79 1.26 -8.06
CA PHE A 278 -4.81 0.71 -6.71
C PHE A 278 -3.83 1.51 -5.84
N SER A 279 -4.33 2.15 -4.78
CA SER A 279 -3.57 3.14 -3.99
C SER A 279 -4.05 3.22 -2.54
N TRP A 280 -3.39 4.08 -1.75
CA TRP A 280 -3.80 4.37 -0.37
C TRP A 280 -5.17 5.01 -0.28
N ASP A 281 -5.71 5.55 -1.37
CA ASP A 281 -7.07 6.11 -1.48
C ASP A 281 -8.00 5.08 -2.12
N ASN A 282 -7.64 4.47 -3.27
CA ASN A 282 -8.53 3.55 -3.98
C ASN A 282 -8.19 2.06 -3.79
N LYS A 283 -9.09 1.29 -3.16
CA LYS A 283 -8.91 -0.13 -2.79
C LYS A 283 -9.69 -1.10 -3.66
N PHE A 284 -10.46 -0.62 -4.64
CA PHE A 284 -11.36 -1.46 -5.44
C PHE A 284 -10.65 -2.66 -6.05
N ALA A 285 -9.54 -2.45 -6.75
CA ALA A 285 -8.80 -3.52 -7.41
C ALA A 285 -8.29 -4.60 -6.43
N GLY A 286 -7.88 -4.18 -5.23
CA GLY A 286 -7.47 -5.08 -4.15
C GLY A 286 -8.64 -5.91 -3.62
N ALA A 287 -9.75 -5.25 -3.25
CA ALA A 287 -10.95 -5.92 -2.74
C ALA A 287 -11.54 -6.90 -3.76
N GLN A 288 -11.63 -6.46 -5.02
CA GLN A 288 -12.10 -7.27 -6.15
C GLN A 288 -11.23 -8.49 -6.36
N THR A 289 -9.89 -8.36 -6.30
CA THR A 289 -8.97 -9.50 -6.42
C THR A 289 -9.21 -10.56 -5.34
N LEU A 290 -9.40 -10.13 -4.09
CA LEU A 290 -9.68 -11.05 -2.98
C LEU A 290 -11.03 -11.75 -3.13
N LEU A 291 -12.07 -11.02 -3.52
CA LEU A 291 -13.43 -11.56 -3.66
C LEU A 291 -13.60 -12.39 -4.94
N ALA A 292 -12.87 -12.06 -6.01
CA ALA A 292 -12.80 -12.85 -7.24
C ALA A 292 -12.24 -14.25 -7.00
N LYS A 293 -11.28 -14.39 -6.06
CA LYS A 293 -10.78 -15.71 -5.62
C LYS A 293 -11.92 -16.56 -5.05
N GLU A 294 -12.79 -15.97 -4.24
CA GLU A 294 -13.92 -16.66 -3.64
C GLU A 294 -14.99 -17.02 -4.67
N PHE A 295 -15.24 -16.13 -5.64
CA PHE A 295 -16.09 -16.44 -6.79
C PHE A 295 -15.59 -17.68 -7.55
N LEU A 296 -14.29 -17.72 -7.86
CA LEU A 296 -13.66 -18.85 -8.56
C LEU A 296 -13.67 -20.15 -7.73
N ASN A 297 -13.78 -20.04 -6.41
CA ASN A 297 -14.00 -21.17 -5.49
C ASN A 297 -15.49 -21.54 -5.32
N GLY A 298 -16.37 -21.04 -6.18
CA GLY A 298 -17.78 -21.43 -6.24
C GLY A 298 -18.77 -20.48 -5.56
N LYS A 299 -18.33 -19.32 -5.05
CA LYS A 299 -19.23 -18.29 -4.48
C LYS A 299 -19.83 -17.42 -5.58
N SER A 300 -20.80 -17.97 -6.31
CA SER A 300 -21.38 -17.36 -7.52
C SER A 300 -21.96 -15.96 -7.32
N ASN A 301 -22.42 -15.61 -6.12
CA ASN A 301 -22.92 -14.28 -5.76
C ASN A 301 -21.87 -13.15 -5.79
N LEU A 302 -20.60 -13.48 -6.08
CA LEU A 302 -19.48 -12.53 -6.16
C LEU A 302 -19.02 -12.28 -7.61
N GLU A 303 -19.82 -12.66 -8.61
CA GLU A 303 -19.48 -12.52 -10.04
C GLU A 303 -19.08 -11.08 -10.42
N LYS A 304 -19.74 -10.06 -9.86
CA LYS A 304 -19.40 -8.66 -10.10
C LYS A 304 -17.94 -8.34 -9.76
N PHE A 305 -17.46 -8.82 -8.61
CA PHE A 305 -16.07 -8.59 -8.20
C PHE A 305 -15.08 -9.28 -9.14
N LYS A 306 -15.42 -10.46 -9.66
CA LYS A 306 -14.61 -11.14 -10.69
C LYS A 306 -14.55 -10.32 -11.99
N LYS A 307 -15.69 -9.80 -12.46
CA LYS A 307 -15.76 -8.96 -13.66
C LYS A 307 -14.97 -7.64 -13.50
N ASP A 308 -15.07 -7.02 -12.32
CA ASP A 308 -14.34 -5.78 -12.05
C ASP A 308 -12.83 -6.04 -11.92
N ALA A 309 -12.41 -7.17 -11.32
CA ALA A 309 -11.00 -7.60 -11.28
C ALA A 309 -10.44 -7.87 -12.69
N ASP A 310 -11.21 -8.54 -13.57
CA ASP A 310 -10.84 -8.70 -14.98
C ASP A 310 -10.70 -7.36 -15.69
N SER A 311 -11.62 -6.44 -15.42
CA SER A 311 -11.60 -5.10 -16.01
C SER A 311 -10.35 -4.31 -15.61
N PHE A 312 -9.86 -4.47 -14.37
CA PHE A 312 -8.59 -3.89 -13.94
C PHE A 312 -7.41 -4.40 -14.78
N ILE A 313 -7.35 -5.71 -15.06
CA ILE A 313 -6.32 -6.26 -15.96
C ILE A 313 -6.44 -5.67 -17.36
N CYS A 314 -7.66 -5.60 -17.89
CA CYS A 314 -7.91 -5.04 -19.21
C CYS A 314 -7.59 -3.54 -19.30
N ALA A 315 -7.71 -2.79 -18.20
CA ALA A 315 -7.37 -1.37 -18.16
C ALA A 315 -5.85 -1.12 -18.24
N LEU A 316 -5.03 -2.10 -17.85
CA LEU A 316 -3.57 -1.97 -17.76
C LEU A 316 -2.80 -2.69 -18.86
N MET A 317 -3.33 -3.80 -19.41
CA MET A 317 -2.59 -4.64 -20.34
C MET A 317 -2.46 -3.99 -21.74
N PRO A 318 -1.22 -3.81 -22.26
CA PRO A 318 -1.01 -3.30 -23.61
C PRO A 318 -1.69 -4.17 -24.68
N GLY A 319 -2.38 -3.54 -25.61
CA GLY A 319 -3.14 -4.22 -26.67
C GLY A 319 -4.57 -4.63 -26.27
N SER A 320 -5.00 -4.35 -25.03
CA SER A 320 -6.39 -4.49 -24.62
C SER A 320 -7.27 -3.46 -25.35
N SER A 321 -8.49 -3.87 -25.76
CA SER A 321 -9.48 -2.94 -26.33
C SER A 321 -10.05 -1.96 -25.31
N SER A 322 -9.87 -2.23 -24.01
CA SER A 322 -10.38 -1.44 -22.89
C SER A 322 -9.27 -0.76 -22.09
N ILE A 323 -8.11 -0.57 -22.71
CA ILE A 323 -6.95 0.05 -22.06
C ILE A 323 -7.29 1.48 -21.59
N GLN A 324 -6.96 1.79 -20.34
CA GLN A 324 -7.12 3.12 -19.76
C GLN A 324 -5.78 3.74 -19.39
N ILE A 325 -4.83 2.92 -18.93
CA ILE A 325 -3.48 3.36 -18.54
C ILE A 325 -2.50 2.95 -19.63
N LYS A 326 -1.79 3.93 -20.18
CA LYS A 326 -0.78 3.71 -21.22
C LYS A 326 0.60 3.51 -20.60
N THR A 327 1.48 2.87 -21.35
CA THR A 327 2.90 2.85 -21.02
C THR A 327 3.61 4.06 -21.63
N THR A 328 4.64 4.54 -20.95
CA THR A 328 5.67 5.42 -21.53
C THR A 328 6.33 4.76 -22.75
N PRO A 329 7.07 5.51 -23.58
CA PRO A 329 7.85 4.92 -24.68
C PRO A 329 8.81 3.81 -24.21
N GLY A 330 9.30 3.89 -22.97
CA GLY A 330 10.14 2.86 -22.37
C GLY A 330 9.37 1.58 -22.00
N GLY A 331 8.06 1.64 -21.76
CA GLY A 331 7.25 0.48 -21.37
C GLY A 331 6.78 0.46 -19.90
N LEU A 332 7.12 1.50 -19.13
CA LEU A 332 6.61 1.71 -17.76
C LEU A 332 5.17 2.25 -17.81
N LEU A 333 4.26 1.70 -17.01
CA LEU A 333 2.90 2.24 -16.79
C LEU A 333 2.96 3.70 -16.33
N TYR A 334 2.16 4.57 -16.93
CA TYR A 334 2.05 5.98 -16.55
C TYR A 334 0.63 6.25 -16.02
N ILE A 335 0.47 6.18 -14.70
CA ILE A 335 -0.81 6.30 -13.99
C ILE A 335 -1.02 7.73 -13.52
N ARG A 336 0.01 8.37 -12.94
CA ARG A 336 -0.04 9.76 -12.47
C ARG A 336 1.22 10.53 -12.86
N ASP A 337 1.12 11.85 -12.82
CA ASP A 337 2.20 12.81 -13.09
C ASP A 337 3.21 12.91 -11.93
N SER A 338 2.74 12.80 -10.68
CA SER A 338 3.57 12.76 -9.48
C SER A 338 3.58 11.39 -8.83
N SER A 339 4.74 11.02 -8.23
CA SER A 339 4.94 9.75 -7.51
C SER A 339 4.50 8.49 -8.28
N ASN A 340 4.61 8.51 -9.61
CA ASN A 340 4.06 7.46 -10.49
C ASN A 340 4.46 6.03 -10.08
N LEU A 341 5.70 5.82 -9.63
CA LEU A 341 6.20 4.49 -9.24
C LEU A 341 5.39 3.86 -8.09
N GLN A 342 4.81 4.66 -7.19
CA GLN A 342 3.90 4.14 -6.15
C GLN A 342 2.69 3.46 -6.78
N TYR A 343 2.05 4.10 -7.75
CA TYR A 343 0.89 3.54 -8.44
C TYR A 343 1.26 2.35 -9.31
N VAL A 344 2.41 2.41 -9.99
CA VAL A 344 2.92 1.28 -10.79
C VAL A 344 3.18 0.06 -9.91
N THR A 345 3.79 0.23 -8.74
CA THR A 345 4.05 -0.89 -7.82
C THR A 345 2.76 -1.48 -7.25
N GLY A 346 1.77 -0.65 -6.91
CA GLY A 346 0.44 -1.10 -6.51
C GLY A 346 -0.27 -1.92 -7.60
N ALA A 347 -0.30 -1.40 -8.84
CA ALA A 347 -0.85 -2.10 -9.99
C ALA A 347 -0.12 -3.43 -10.26
N THR A 348 1.22 -3.41 -10.21
CA THR A 348 2.07 -4.58 -10.42
C THR A 348 1.81 -5.66 -9.38
N MET A 349 1.63 -5.29 -8.11
CA MET A 349 1.25 -6.22 -7.05
C MET A 349 -0.08 -6.89 -7.37
N VAL A 350 -1.12 -6.14 -7.75
CA VAL A 350 -2.42 -6.70 -8.11
C VAL A 350 -2.33 -7.63 -9.33
N LEU A 351 -1.57 -7.27 -10.37
CA LEU A 351 -1.34 -8.12 -11.54
C LEU A 351 -0.76 -9.48 -11.14
N PHE A 352 0.24 -9.51 -10.24
CA PHE A 352 0.82 -10.76 -9.73
C PHE A 352 -0.17 -11.55 -8.86
N MET A 353 -0.84 -10.90 -7.91
CA MET A 353 -1.80 -11.55 -7.01
C MET A 353 -2.96 -12.16 -7.79
N TYR A 354 -3.50 -11.44 -8.77
CA TYR A 354 -4.61 -11.92 -9.56
C TYR A 354 -4.20 -13.02 -10.53
N SER A 355 -3.01 -12.95 -11.13
CA SER A 355 -2.45 -14.06 -11.92
C SER A 355 -2.38 -15.35 -11.09
N LYS A 356 -1.94 -15.26 -9.83
CA LYS A 356 -1.89 -16.40 -8.91
C LYS A 356 -3.30 -16.95 -8.60
N VAL A 357 -4.29 -16.07 -8.42
CA VAL A 357 -5.70 -16.45 -8.22
C VAL A 357 -6.23 -17.22 -9.44
N LEU A 358 -5.98 -16.71 -10.65
CA LEU A 358 -6.42 -17.35 -11.89
C LEU A 358 -5.77 -18.72 -12.10
N GLU A 359 -4.46 -18.83 -11.81
CA GLU A 359 -3.72 -20.10 -11.91
C GLU A 359 -4.23 -21.15 -10.92
N ALA A 360 -4.49 -20.75 -9.68
CA ALA A 360 -5.03 -21.66 -8.66
C ALA A 360 -6.44 -22.17 -9.02
N ALA A 361 -7.23 -21.37 -9.73
CA ALA A 361 -8.56 -21.74 -10.20
C ALA A 361 -8.56 -22.52 -11.53
N GLY A 362 -7.40 -22.75 -12.15
CA GLY A 362 -7.31 -23.37 -13.47
C GLY A 362 -7.86 -22.50 -14.61
N THR A 363 -8.07 -21.21 -14.37
CA THR A 363 -8.52 -20.25 -15.39
C THR A 363 -7.31 -19.70 -16.15
N GLY A 364 -7.26 -19.95 -17.46
CA GLY A 364 -6.06 -19.71 -18.28
C GLY A 364 -5.67 -18.25 -18.54
N GLY A 365 -6.48 -17.27 -18.12
CA GLY A 365 -6.24 -15.85 -18.40
C GLY A 365 -7.46 -14.95 -18.21
N VAL A 366 -7.39 -13.76 -18.80
CA VAL A 366 -8.44 -12.73 -18.80
C VAL A 366 -8.77 -12.32 -20.23
N ALA A 367 -10.06 -12.37 -20.58
CA ALA A 367 -10.57 -11.90 -21.85
C ALA A 367 -10.87 -10.39 -21.80
N CYS A 368 -10.22 -9.63 -22.68
CA CYS A 368 -10.35 -8.19 -22.84
C CYS A 368 -10.85 -7.88 -24.25
N GLY A 369 -12.16 -8.02 -24.45
CA GLY A 369 -12.78 -7.92 -25.78
C GLY A 369 -12.36 -9.09 -26.66
N SER A 370 -11.76 -8.80 -27.82
CA SER A 370 -11.27 -9.81 -28.77
C SER A 370 -9.89 -10.39 -28.40
N VAL A 371 -9.21 -9.83 -27.40
CA VAL A 371 -7.87 -10.25 -26.99
C VAL A 371 -7.94 -11.02 -25.67
N ASN A 372 -7.28 -12.16 -25.60
CA ASN A 372 -7.13 -12.94 -24.36
C ASN A 372 -5.69 -12.85 -23.84
N PHE A 373 -5.53 -12.44 -22.58
CA PHE A 373 -4.25 -12.39 -21.91
C PHE A 373 -4.10 -13.60 -20.98
N SER A 374 -3.18 -14.50 -21.32
CA SER A 374 -2.85 -15.62 -20.43
C SER A 374 -2.21 -15.14 -19.14
N THR A 375 -2.30 -15.93 -18.07
CA THR A 375 -1.62 -15.62 -16.80
C THR A 375 -0.12 -15.42 -16.97
N SER A 376 0.51 -16.16 -17.89
CA SER A 376 1.92 -15.99 -18.27
C SER A 376 2.21 -14.62 -18.89
N LYS A 377 1.33 -14.10 -19.77
CA LYS A 377 1.47 -12.77 -20.37
C LYS A 377 1.27 -11.67 -19.33
N ILE A 378 0.29 -11.81 -18.44
CA ILE A 378 0.04 -10.86 -17.35
C ILE A 378 1.26 -10.79 -16.42
N LYS A 379 1.80 -11.94 -16.00
CA LYS A 379 3.02 -12.00 -15.17
C LYS A 379 4.25 -11.46 -15.88
N ALA A 380 4.41 -11.70 -17.18
CA ALA A 380 5.53 -11.17 -17.95
C ALA A 380 5.49 -9.63 -18.02
N PHE A 381 4.29 -9.06 -18.21
CA PHE A 381 4.10 -7.61 -18.16
C PHE A 381 4.33 -7.04 -16.76
N ALA A 382 3.76 -7.65 -15.71
CA ALA A 382 4.02 -7.25 -14.32
C ALA A 382 5.53 -7.29 -13.99
N LYS A 383 6.24 -8.33 -14.46
CA LYS A 383 7.69 -8.43 -14.30
C LYS A 383 8.43 -7.29 -15.02
N SER A 384 8.00 -6.89 -16.22
CA SER A 384 8.64 -5.77 -16.93
C SER A 384 8.51 -4.45 -16.16
N GLN A 385 7.40 -4.23 -15.45
CA GLN A 385 7.21 -3.05 -14.60
C GLN A 385 8.22 -3.01 -13.44
N VAL A 386 8.48 -4.14 -12.78
CA VAL A 386 9.49 -4.23 -11.71
C VAL A 386 10.90 -3.90 -12.24
N ARG A 387 11.21 -4.22 -13.51
CA ARG A 387 12.54 -3.95 -14.09
C ARG A 387 12.82 -2.47 -14.30
N PHE A 388 11.81 -1.61 -14.32
CA PHE A 388 11.99 -0.15 -14.41
C PHE A 388 12.39 0.48 -13.07
N ILE A 389 12.24 -0.24 -11.95
CA ILE A 389 12.59 0.27 -10.63
C ILE A 389 14.09 0.05 -10.46
N PRO A 390 14.91 1.12 -10.40
CA PRO A 390 16.35 0.98 -10.33
C PRO A 390 16.73 0.25 -9.04
N PHE A 391 17.46 -0.84 -9.19
CA PHE A 391 18.15 -1.51 -8.11
C PHE A 391 19.37 -0.65 -7.82
N ILE A 392 19.39 0.04 -6.68
CA ILE A 392 20.58 0.77 -6.26
C ILE A 392 21.63 -0.29 -5.91
N ASN A 393 22.57 -0.52 -6.83
CA ASN A 393 23.76 -1.31 -6.59
C ASN A 393 24.74 -0.54 -5.71
#